data_AF-A0A972L915-F1
#
_entry.id   AF-A0A972L915-F1
#
_cell.length_a   1.000
_cell.length_b   1.000
_cell.length_c   1.000
_cell.angle_alpha   90.00
_cell.angle_beta   90.00
_cell.angle_gamma   90.00
#
_symmetry.space_group_name_H-M   'P 1'
#
loop_
_entity.id
_entity.type
_entity.pdbx_description
1 polymer ?
#
loop_
_entity_poly.entity_id
_entity_poly.type
_entity_poly.pdbx_seq_one_letter_code
_entity_poly.pdbx_strand_id
1 'polypeptide(L)' 'MPYREVNVEKSEQGRQEMLQKSGGFRGIPLIDINGTILRGFYPDAVERALKAH' A
#
# COMPACT_ATOMS: atom_id res chain seq x y z
N MET A 1 -4.17 -15.26 -2.83
CA MET A 1 -3.07 -14.69 -2.02
C MET A 1 -3.68 -14.01 -0.81
N PRO A 2 -3.15 -14.23 0.40
CA PRO A 2 -3.63 -13.50 1.57
C PRO A 2 -3.30 -12.01 1.42
N TYR A 3 -4.23 -11.15 1.80
CA TYR A 3 -4.02 -9.70 1.87
C TYR A 3 -4.58 -9.18 3.19
N ARG A 4 -4.06 -8.02 3.63
CA ARG A 4 -4.56 -7.30 4.81
C ARG A 4 -5.03 -5.93 4.37
N GLU A 5 -6.31 -5.65 4.56
CA GLU A 5 -6.86 -4.32 4.38
C GLU A 5 -6.76 -3.53 5.69
N VAL A 6 -6.37 -2.26 5.59
CA VAL A 6 -6.28 -1.36 6.74
C VAL A 6 -7.00 -0.06 6.40
N ASN A 7 -8.07 0.22 7.12
CA ASN A 7 -8.72 1.53 7.05
C ASN A 7 -7.90 2.53 7.89
N VAL A 8 -7.12 3.37 7.22
CA VAL A 8 -6.23 4.36 7.84
C VAL A 8 -6.98 5.53 8.49
N GLU A 9 -8.26 5.73 8.18
CA GLU A 9 -9.10 6.73 8.86
C GLU A 9 -9.55 6.25 10.24
N LYS A 10 -9.68 4.93 10.40
CA LYS A 10 -10.11 4.28 11.66
C LYS A 10 -8.96 3.72 12.48
N SER A 11 -7.75 3.65 11.92
CA SER A 11 -6.56 3.11 12.58
C SER A 11 -5.43 4.12 12.57
N GLU A 12 -5.13 4.69 13.75
CA GLU A 12 -4.00 5.59 13.91
C GLU A 12 -2.68 4.89 13.54
N GLN A 13 -2.50 3.64 13.97
CA GLN A 13 -1.32 2.85 13.62
C GLN A 13 -1.23 2.60 12.11
N GLY A 14 -2.35 2.26 11.45
CA GLY A 14 -2.42 2.09 10.01
C GLY A 14 -2.05 3.37 9.25
N ARG A 15 -2.51 4.52 9.72
CA ARG A 15 -2.16 5.83 9.18
C ARG A 15 -0.68 6.13 9.30
N GLN A 16 -0.08 5.87 10.47
CA GLN A 16 1.35 6.06 10.68
C GLN A 16 2.18 5.13 9.78
N GLU A 17 1.80 3.85 9.67
CA GLU A 17 2.45 2.90 8.76
C GLU A 17 2.38 3.37 7.30
N MET A 18 1.20 3.83 6.85
CA MET A 18 1.01 4.39 5.51
C MET A 18 1.91 5.61 5.26
N LEU A 19 1.97 6.56 6.20
CA LEU A 19 2.81 7.76 6.07
C LEU A 19 4.29 7.40 6.00
N GLN A 20 4.75 6.48 6.85
CA GLN A 20 6.14 6.04 6.86
C GLN A 20 6.53 5.37 5.53
N LYS A 21 5.72 4.42 5.06
CA LYS A 21 5.98 3.67 3.82
C LYS A 21 5.91 4.55 2.57
N SER A 22 5.10 5.60 2.59
CA SER A 22 4.86 6.45 1.42
C SER A 22 5.67 7.75 1.39
N GLY A 23 6.52 7.99 2.40
CA GLY A 23 7.31 9.23 2.52
C GLY A 23 6.47 10.46 2.85
N GLY A 24 5.41 10.29 3.65
CA GLY A 24 4.48 11.36 4.04
C GLY A 24 3.34 11.62 3.05
N PHE A 25 3.22 10.82 1.99
CA PHE A 25 2.09 10.92 1.06
C PHE A 25 0.78 10.46 1.73
N ARG A 26 -0.30 11.19 1.47
CA ARG A 26 -1.62 10.98 2.14
C ARG A 26 -2.70 10.44 1.20
N GLY A 27 -2.40 10.28 -0.09
CA GLY A 27 -3.36 9.78 -1.06
C GLY A 27 -3.60 8.28 -0.86
N ILE A 28 -4.87 7.90 -0.79
CA ILE A 28 -5.31 6.51 -0.81
C ILE A 28 -5.80 6.14 -2.22
N PRO A 29 -5.71 4.85 -2.64
CA PRO A 29 -5.13 3.72 -1.90
C PRO A 29 -3.59 3.71 -1.91
N LEU A 30 -2.99 3.11 -0.88
CA LEU A 30 -1.57 2.73 -0.85
C LEU A 30 -1.48 1.21 -0.80
N ILE A 31 -0.73 0.60 -1.72
CA ILE A 31 -0.61 -0.85 -1.82
C ILE A 31 0.85 -1.23 -1.59
N ASP A 32 1.08 -2.14 -0.67
CA ASP A 32 2.40 -2.73 -0.40
C ASP A 32 2.37 -4.20 -0.85
N ILE A 33 3.17 -4.52 -1.86
CA ILE A 33 3.32 -5.88 -2.39
C ILE A 33 4.75 -6.31 -2.15
N ASN A 34 4.96 -7.13 -1.11
CA ASN A 34 6.26 -7.67 -0.74
C ASN A 34 7.37 -6.61 -0.60
N GLY A 35 7.04 -5.41 -0.07
CA GLY A 35 7.96 -4.28 0.08
C GLY A 35 7.94 -3.30 -1.10
N THR A 36 7.26 -3.63 -2.19
CA THR A 36 7.02 -2.70 -3.31
C THR A 36 5.84 -1.78 -2.97
N ILE A 37 6.12 -0.49 -2.79
CA ILE A 37 5.10 0.51 -2.46
C ILE A 37 4.53 1.15 -3.72
N LEU A 38 3.23 0.96 -3.94
CA LEU A 38 2.45 1.58 -5.02
C LEU A 38 1.54 2.67 -4.43
N ARG A 39 1.73 3.90 -4.91
CA ARG A 39 0.94 5.08 -4.53
C ARG A 39 -0.22 5.26 -5.50
N GLY A 40 -1.39 4.76 -5.14
CA GLY A 40 -2.57 4.65 -6.01
C GLY A 40 -2.77 3.23 -6.56
N PHE A 41 -3.82 3.05 -7.34
CA PHE A 41 -4.15 1.77 -7.97
C PHE A 41 -3.80 1.79 -9.46
N TYR A 42 -2.80 0.98 -9.84
CA TYR A 42 -2.40 0.78 -11.24
C TYR A 42 -2.37 -0.72 -11.53
N PRO A 43 -3.37 -1.26 -12.26
CA PRO A 43 -3.49 -2.70 -12.50
C PRO A 43 -2.20 -3.35 -13.01
N ASP A 44 -1.56 -2.75 -14.01
CA ASP A 44 -0.32 -3.30 -14.60
C ASP A 44 0.85 -3.31 -13.62
N ALA A 45 0.93 -2.31 -12.73
CA ALA A 45 2.00 -2.25 -11.72
C ALA A 45 1.78 -3.28 -10.62
N VAL A 46 0.52 -3.49 -10.22
CA VAL A 46 0.13 -4.54 -9.28
C VAL A 46 0.48 -5.91 -9.85
N GLU A 47 0.10 -6.19 -11.11
CA GLU A 47 0.40 -7.47 -11.75
C GLU A 47 1.90 -7.72 -11.86
N ARG A 48 2.69 -6.72 -12.25
CA ARG A 48 4.15 -6.84 -12.29
C ARG A 48 4.75 -7.12 -10.91
N ALA A 49 4.29 -6.41 -9.88
CA ALA A 49 4.78 -6.59 -8.52
C ALA A 49 4.43 -7.99 -7.96
N LEU A 50 3.25 -8.52 -8.30
CA LEU A 50 2.84 -9.87 -7.91
C LEU A 50 3.62 -11.00 -8.60
N LYS A 51 4.17 -10.75 -9.80
CA LYS A 51 4.97 -11.72 -10.55
C LYS A 51 6.46 -11.67 -10.22
N ALA A 52 6.94 -10.58 -9.62
CA ALA A 52 8.34 -10.38 -9.27
C ALA A 52 8.77 -11.18 -8.02
N HIS A 53 7.84 -11.84 -7.36
CA HIS A 53 7.99 -12.59 -6.11
C HIS A 53 7.17 -13.88 -6.15
#